data_AF-A0ABD3XH36-F1
#
_entry.id   AF-A0ABD3XH36-F1
#
_cell.length_a   1.000
_cell.length_b   1.000
_cell.length_c   1.000
_cell.angle_alpha   90.00
_cell.angle_beta   90.00
_cell.angle_gamma   90.00
#
_symmetry.space_group_name_H-M   'P 1'
#
loop_
_entity.id
_entity.type
_entity.pdbx_description
1 polymer ?
#
loop_
_entity_poly.entity_id
_entity_poly.type
_entity_poly.pdbx_seq_one_letter_code
_entity_poly.pdbx_strand_id
1 'polypeptide(L)'
;MNVFVYLALIGFLVATAEAANLQRAICGPVCMIYCPYGNVMDDRGCPTCRCHFEPVVDKNITEPVLHSCPGVLCDIYCPNSNELDQHGCPMCACKSGPLDLLVSH
;
A
#
# COMPACT_ATOMS: atom_id res chain seq x y z
N MET A 1 54.63 -1.64 1.09
CA MET A 1 53.90 -1.25 2.31
C MET A 1 52.57 -0.55 1.99
N ASN A 2 52.53 0.47 1.12
CA ASN A 2 51.31 1.22 0.82
C ASN A 2 50.17 0.40 0.18
N VAL A 3 50.45 -0.44 -0.82
CA VAL A 3 49.40 -1.19 -1.54
C VAL A 3 48.64 -2.15 -0.62
N PHE A 4 49.34 -2.85 0.26
CA PHE A 4 48.71 -3.76 1.22
C PHE A 4 47.84 -3.01 2.24
N VAL A 5 48.25 -1.82 2.66
CA VAL A 5 47.45 -0.96 3.56
C VAL A 5 46.19 -0.45 2.85
N TYR A 6 46.30 -0.04 1.58
CA TYR A 6 45.14 0.37 0.78
C TYR A 6 44.14 -0.78 0.56
N LEU A 7 44.62 -1.98 0.24
CA LEU A 7 43.77 -3.15 0.06
C LEU A 7 43.07 -3.55 1.37
N ALA A 8 43.76 -3.45 2.51
CA ALA A 8 43.18 -3.72 3.82
C ALA A 8 42.10 -2.68 4.21
N LEU A 9 42.34 -1.40 3.95
CA LEU A 9 41.36 -0.34 4.21
C LEU A 9 40.11 -0.47 3.33
N ILE A 10 40.29 -0.75 2.03
CA ILE A 10 39.17 -0.99 1.12
C ILE A 10 38.39 -2.24 1.56
N GLY A 11 39.07 -3.32 1.92
CA GLY A 11 38.43 -4.54 2.44
C GLY A 11 37.63 -4.28 3.72
N PHE A 12 38.15 -3.49 4.66
CA PHE A 12 37.46 -3.13 5.89
C PHE A 12 36.24 -2.24 5.64
N LEU A 13 36.35 -1.26 4.75
CA LEU A 13 35.24 -0.39 4.35
C LEU A 13 34.10 -1.20 3.68
N VAL A 14 34.44 -2.10 2.76
CA VAL A 14 33.47 -2.97 2.07
C VAL A 14 32.77 -3.91 3.06
N ALA A 15 33.53 -4.54 3.98
CA ALA A 15 32.96 -5.44 4.99
C ALA A 15 31.96 -4.74 5.94
N THR A 16 32.17 -3.46 6.27
CA THR A 16 31.21 -2.68 7.08
C THR A 16 29.99 -2.20 6.29
N ALA A 17 30.09 -2.06 4.96
CA ALA A 17 28.97 -1.64 4.12
C ALA A 17 27.92 -2.74 3.92
N GLU A 18 28.35 -4.01 3.87
CA GLU A 18 27.49 -5.17 3.65
C GLU A 18 26.69 -5.59 4.90
N ALA A 19 27.16 -5.21 6.10
CA ALA A 19 26.48 -5.49 7.36
C ALA A 19 25.21 -4.65 7.59
N ALA A 20 24.95 -3.62 6.77
CA ALA A 20 23.80 -2.74 6.93
C ALA A 20 22.50 -3.26 6.27
N ASN A 21 22.54 -4.34 5.50
CA ASN A 21 21.39 -4.71 4.66
C ASN A 21 21.15 -6.22 4.50
N LEU A 22 21.17 -6.95 5.62
CA LEU A 22 20.60 -8.31 5.68
C LEU A 22 19.57 -8.43 6.80
N GLN A 23 18.78 -7.38 7.04
CA GLN A 23 17.61 -7.48 7.89
C GLN A 23 16.49 -8.13 7.09
N ARG A 24 16.58 -9.45 6.86
CA ARG A 24 15.45 -10.23 6.37
C ARG A 24 14.39 -10.20 7.48
N ALA A 25 13.44 -9.28 7.37
CA ALA A 25 12.37 -9.13 8.35
C ALA A 25 11.63 -10.47 8.45
N ILE A 26 11.74 -11.13 9.61
CA ILE A 26 10.94 -12.31 9.92
C ILE A 26 9.54 -11.77 10.24
N CYS A 27 8.61 -11.95 9.30
CA CYS A 27 7.23 -11.52 9.46
C CYS A 27 6.39 -12.61 10.15
N GLY A 28 5.38 -12.17 10.90
CA GLY A 28 4.40 -13.05 11.54
C GLY A 28 3.33 -13.54 10.55
N PRO A 29 2.37 -14.35 11.04
CA PRO A 29 1.22 -14.77 10.24
C PRO A 29 0.37 -13.56 9.78
N VAL A 30 -0.19 -13.66 8.57
CA VAL A 30 -1.11 -12.67 7.98
C VAL A 30 -2.48 -13.32 7.81
N CYS A 31 -3.55 -12.53 7.86
CA CYS A 31 -4.91 -13.00 7.59
C CYS A 31 -5.04 -13.65 6.21
N MET A 32 -5.96 -14.60 6.05
CA MET A 32 -6.27 -15.26 4.77
C MET A 32 -7.22 -14.41 3.90
N ILE A 33 -6.83 -13.16 3.61
CA ILE A 33 -7.57 -12.27 2.72
C ILE A 33 -6.89 -12.19 1.36
N TYR A 34 -7.68 -12.16 0.29
CA TYR A 34 -7.16 -11.87 -1.05
C TYR A 34 -7.17 -10.36 -1.28
N CYS A 35 -5.99 -9.77 -1.44
CA CYS A 35 -5.83 -8.36 -1.78
C CYS A 35 -5.39 -8.24 -3.24
N PRO A 36 -6.27 -7.79 -4.17
CA PRO A 36 -5.94 -7.69 -5.59
C PRO A 36 -4.73 -6.78 -5.88
N TYR A 37 -4.52 -5.76 -5.03
CA TYR A 37 -3.44 -4.77 -5.14
C TYR A 37 -2.37 -4.92 -4.04
N GLY A 38 -2.36 -6.06 -3.33
CA GLY A 38 -1.39 -6.34 -2.27
C GLY A 38 -1.78 -5.83 -0.87
N ASN A 39 -1.04 -6.29 0.13
CA ASN A 39 -1.21 -5.89 1.53
C ASN A 39 -0.41 -4.62 1.83
N VAL A 40 -0.93 -3.79 2.73
CA VAL A 40 -0.21 -2.68 3.34
C VAL A 40 0.93 -3.22 4.19
N MET A 41 2.13 -2.64 4.06
CA MET A 41 3.31 -3.02 4.85
C MET A 41 3.45 -2.18 6.13
N ASP A 42 3.99 -2.78 7.19
CA ASP A 42 4.44 -2.06 8.39
C ASP A 42 5.82 -1.40 8.17
N ASP A 43 6.30 -0.64 9.16
CA ASP A 43 7.59 0.07 9.09
C ASP A 43 8.82 -0.86 8.99
N ARG A 44 8.63 -2.16 9.21
CA ARG A 44 9.66 -3.20 9.05
C ARG A 44 9.57 -3.92 7.70
N GLY A 45 8.62 -3.51 6.85
CA GLY A 45 8.35 -4.14 5.56
C GLY A 45 7.55 -5.43 5.66
N CYS A 46 6.83 -5.67 6.76
CA CYS A 46 5.98 -6.85 6.91
C CYS A 46 4.54 -6.62 6.47
N PRO A 47 3.91 -7.58 5.77
CA PRO A 47 2.52 -7.46 5.36
C PRO A 47 1.58 -7.42 6.56
N THR A 48 0.64 -6.48 6.52
CA THR A 48 -0.44 -6.35 7.51
C THR A 48 -1.73 -6.99 7.00
N CYS A 49 -2.73 -7.14 7.86
CA CYS A 49 -4.07 -7.61 7.51
C CYS A 49 -4.94 -6.50 6.89
N ARG A 50 -4.38 -5.72 5.97
CA ARG A 50 -5.06 -4.59 5.31
C ARG A 50 -4.69 -4.58 3.84
N CYS A 51 -5.68 -4.47 2.95
CA CYS A 51 -5.43 -4.36 1.51
C CYS A 51 -5.16 -2.91 1.09
N HIS A 52 -4.39 -2.76 0.02
CA HIS A 52 -4.44 -1.57 -0.81
C HIS A 52 -5.72 -1.55 -1.66
N PHE A 53 -6.23 -0.35 -1.90
CA PHE A 53 -7.39 -0.15 -2.77
C PHE A 53 -6.93 0.02 -4.22
N GLU A 54 -7.89 -0.03 -5.14
CA GLU A 54 -7.61 0.23 -6.55
C GLU A 54 -6.88 1.58 -6.67
N PRO A 55 -5.70 1.61 -7.31
CA PRO A 55 -5.00 2.86 -7.52
C PRO A 55 -5.91 3.76 -8.34
N VAL A 56 -6.30 4.90 -7.77
CA VAL A 56 -6.93 5.97 -8.52
C VAL A 56 -5.93 6.41 -9.58
N VAL A 57 -6.23 6.10 -10.84
CA VAL A 57 -5.46 6.59 -11.99
C VAL A 57 -5.78 8.07 -12.13
N ASP A 58 -5.10 8.89 -11.33
CA ASP A 58 -5.03 10.30 -11.60
C ASP A 58 -4.23 10.47 -12.90
N LYS A 59 -4.88 11.01 -13.94
CA LYS A 59 -4.26 11.23 -15.26
C LYS A 59 -3.11 12.24 -15.21
N ASN A 60 -2.94 12.94 -14.09
CA ASN A 60 -1.89 13.90 -13.86
C ASN A 60 -0.74 13.36 -12.97
N ILE A 61 -0.82 12.13 -12.47
CA ILE A 61 0.24 11.54 -11.65
C ILE A 61 0.90 10.41 -12.45
N THR A 62 2.21 10.55 -12.66
CA THR A 62 3.04 9.63 -13.46
C THR A 62 3.30 8.29 -12.77
N GLU A 63 2.93 8.16 -11.49
CA GLU A 63 3.10 6.97 -10.65
C GLU A 63 1.82 6.67 -9.85
N PRO A 64 1.32 5.42 -9.81
CA PRO A 64 0.14 5.06 -9.03
C PRO A 64 0.42 5.24 -7.53
N VAL A 65 -0.22 6.24 -6.91
CA VAL A 65 -0.11 6.47 -5.48
C VAL A 65 -0.92 5.40 -4.75
N LEU A 66 -0.21 4.47 -4.14
CA LEU A 66 -0.78 3.35 -3.38
C LEU A 66 -1.31 3.85 -2.02
N HIS A 67 -2.37 4.66 -2.05
CA HIS A 67 -3.03 5.21 -0.87
C HIS A 67 -3.84 4.12 -0.14
N SER A 68 -3.75 4.05 1.19
CA SER A 68 -4.53 3.11 2.02
C SER A 68 -5.75 3.79 2.62
N CYS A 69 -6.95 3.34 2.27
CA CYS A 69 -8.17 3.79 2.95
C CYS A 69 -8.33 3.10 4.31
N PRO A 70 -9.00 3.76 5.28
CA PRO A 70 -9.47 3.07 6.48
C PRO A 70 -10.38 1.91 6.07
N GLY A 71 -10.17 0.74 6.68
CA GLY A 71 -11.04 -0.42 6.48
C GLY A 71 -12.38 -0.17 7.15
N VAL A 72 -13.30 0.50 6.46
CA VAL A 72 -14.68 0.68 6.91
C VAL A 72 -15.43 -0.61 6.62
N LEU A 73 -15.76 -1.37 7.68
CA LEU A 73 -16.58 -2.57 7.56
C LEU A 73 -18.05 -2.15 7.42
N CYS A 74 -18.55 -2.08 6.18
CA CYS A 74 -19.96 -1.81 5.90
C CYS A 74 -20.55 -3.03 5.15
N ASP A 75 -21.54 -3.71 5.73
CA ASP A 75 -22.29 -4.78 5.05
C ASP A 75 -23.42 -4.19 4.19
N ILE A 76 -23.07 -3.30 3.25
CA ILE A 76 -24.02 -2.71 2.30
C ILE A 76 -23.68 -3.11 0.87
N TYR A 77 -24.69 -3.50 0.11
CA TYR A 77 -24.56 -3.73 -1.33
C TYR A 77 -25.04 -2.49 -2.08
N CYS A 78 -24.14 -1.87 -2.84
CA CYS A 78 -24.47 -0.71 -3.67
C CYS A 78 -24.54 -1.08 -5.15
N PRO A 79 -25.71 -0.98 -5.81
CA PRO A 79 -25.85 -1.33 -7.22
C PRO A 79 -25.09 -0.38 -8.16
N ASN A 80 -24.87 0.87 -7.75
CA ASN A 80 -24.14 1.89 -8.50
C ASN A 80 -22.75 2.21 -7.89
N SER A 81 -22.17 1.28 -7.13
CA SER A 81 -20.93 1.48 -6.35
C SER A 81 -21.07 2.40 -5.12
N ASN A 82 -20.06 2.40 -4.26
CA ASN A 82 -19.99 3.23 -3.07
C ASN A 82 -19.66 4.69 -3.43
N GLU A 83 -20.16 5.63 -2.64
CA GLU A 83 -19.66 7.01 -2.64
C GLU A 83 -18.21 7.03 -2.15
N LEU A 84 -17.42 7.96 -2.69
CA LEU A 84 -16.02 8.13 -2.33
C LEU A 84 -15.86 9.47 -1.60
N ASP A 85 -14.98 9.51 -0.60
CA ASP A 85 -14.58 10.75 0.05
C ASP A 85 -13.66 11.61 -0.86
N GLN A 86 -13.23 12.76 -0.34
CA GLN A 86 -12.33 13.67 -1.05
C GLN A 86 -10.96 13.05 -1.43
N HIS A 87 -10.60 11.91 -0.85
CA HIS A 87 -9.36 11.18 -1.11
C HIS A 87 -9.59 9.93 -1.98
N GLY A 88 -10.84 9.69 -2.43
CA GLY A 88 -11.18 8.52 -3.24
C GLY A 88 -11.47 7.26 -2.43
N CYS A 89 -11.73 7.37 -1.12
CA CYS A 89 -12.00 6.22 -0.26
C CYS A 89 -13.48 5.87 -0.15
N PRO A 90 -13.85 4.58 -0.20
CA PRO A 90 -15.24 4.17 -0.10
C PRO A 90 -15.82 4.53 1.26
N MET A 91 -16.98 5.18 1.22
CA MET A 91 -17.78 5.54 2.39
C MET A 91 -18.90 4.49 2.55
N CYS A 92 -19.50 4.38 3.74
CA CYS A 92 -20.72 3.58 3.94
C CYS A 92 -21.96 4.30 3.33
N ALA A 93 -21.90 4.65 2.05
CA ALA A 93 -22.97 5.32 1.29
C ALA A 93 -22.92 4.86 -0.16
N CYS A 94 -24.07 4.77 -0.84
CA CYS A 94 -24.17 4.36 -2.24
C CYS A 94 -24.32 5.57 -3.16
N LYS A 95 -23.69 5.52 -4.34
CA LYS A 95 -23.95 6.53 -5.38
C LYS A 95 -25.42 6.47 -5.79
N SER A 96 -26.05 7.64 -5.89
CA SER A 96 -27.39 7.78 -6.45
C SER A 96 -27.46 7.20 -7.86
N GLY A 97 -28.48 6.38 -8.13
CA GLY A 97 -28.67 5.79 -9.45
C GLY A 97 -29.26 6.78 -10.45
N PRO A 98 -29.15 6.49 -11.76
CA PRO A 98 -29.86 7.25 -12.79
C PRO A 98 -31.39 7.21 -12.62
N LEU A 99 -31.93 6.23 -11.87
CA LEU A 99 -33.35 6.17 -11.52
C LEU A 99 -33.74 7.06 -10.31
N ASP A 100 -32.82 7.32 -9.36
CA ASP A 100 -33.14 8.14 -8.17
C ASP A 100 -33.32 9.62 -8.54
N LEU A 101 -32.65 10.08 -9.60
CA LEU A 101 -32.82 11.43 -10.15
C LEU A 101 -34.22 11.68 -10.75
N LEU A 102 -34.97 10.63 -11.07
CA LEU A 102 -36.32 10.74 -11.64
C LEU A 102 -37.41 10.86 -10.57
N VAL A 103 -37.10 10.58 -9.30
CA VAL A 103 -38.08 10.60 -8.19
C VAL A 103 -37.96 11.86 -7.32
N SER A 104 -37.02 12.77 -7.61
CA SER A 104 -36.80 14.01 -6.85
C SER A 104 -37.54 15.25 -7.38
N HIS A 105 -38.58 15.09 -8.21
CA HIS A 105 -39.44 16.19 -8.69
C HIS A 105 -40.83 16.13 -8.08
#